data_AF-A0A1N7JW67-F1
#
_entry.id   AF-A0A1N7JW67-F1
#
_cell.length_a   1.000
_cell.length_b   1.000
_cell.length_c   1.000
_cell.angle_alpha   90.00
_cell.angle_beta   90.00
_cell.angle_gamma   90.00
#
_symmetry.space_group_name_H-M   'P 1'
#
loop_
_entity.id
_entity.type
_entity.pdbx_description
1 polymer ?
#
loop_
_entity_poly.entity_id
_entity_poly.type
_entity_poly.pdbx_seq_one_letter_code
_entity_poly.pdbx_strand_id
1 'polypeptide(L)'
;MKINPIIIFNILIVIFLLIAIAVTVFMVKNGMNIYYISASAFTSLLLLFILYSINKGIPSSHQVTSTIEKNKERLDFNDKELIINSPVMEHKQIIEWNNVEAIYCLNMIPLDGTYHNFEYSIFLKQPAKTEKYKDLSWYNKLVSSENNSLELKINDYDNIDFKKLHPAVEKYLIKKETSEGYLHKKFGNNTRSVQENNTTTSFPADQPLKTFELYKIFDKEDPTNDEKLKEYRANAIKI
;
A
#
# COMPACT_ATOMS: atom_id res chain seq x y z
N MET A 1 16.20 36.52 25.70
CA MET A 1 15.58 35.35 25.01
C MET A 1 14.82 35.87 23.79
N LYS A 2 15.18 35.47 22.57
CA LYS A 2 14.40 35.84 21.38
C LYS A 2 13.16 34.94 21.33
N ILE A 3 11.98 35.52 21.54
CA ILE A 3 10.72 34.77 21.47
C ILE A 3 10.49 34.40 20.00
N ASN A 4 10.17 33.13 19.73
CA ASN A 4 9.88 32.66 18.38
C ASN A 4 8.60 33.36 17.87
N PRO A 5 8.66 34.10 16.73
CA PRO A 5 7.51 34.82 16.19
C PRO A 5 6.29 33.92 15.90
N ILE A 6 6.52 32.64 15.60
CA ILE A 6 5.43 31.66 15.38
C ILE A 6 4.63 31.42 16.66
N ILE A 7 5.31 31.40 17.82
CA ILE A 7 4.65 31.22 19.12
C ILE A 7 3.75 32.42 19.42
N ILE A 8 4.22 33.64 19.17
CA ILE A 8 3.43 34.87 19.35
C ILE A 8 2.20 34.86 18.44
N PHE A 9 2.38 34.47 17.17
CA PHE A 9 1.29 34.40 16.20
C PHE A 9 0.24 33.35 16.57
N ASN A 10 0.66 32.18 17.05
CA ASN A 10 -0.24 31.13 17.54
C ASN A 10 -1.06 31.60 18.74
N ILE A 11 -0.43 32.26 19.72
CA ILE A 11 -1.12 32.80 20.89
C ILE A 11 -2.21 33.79 20.46
N LEU A 12 -1.88 34.68 19.52
CA LEU A 12 -2.81 35.65 18.98
C LEU A 12 -4.01 34.98 18.30
N ILE A 13 -3.80 33.99 17.44
CA ILE A 13 -4.89 33.22 16.81
C ILE A 13 -5.77 32.52 17.85
N VAL A 14 -5.18 31.90 18.88
CA VAL A 14 -5.94 31.22 19.93
C VAL A 14 -6.84 32.20 20.67
N ILE A 15 -6.36 33.42 20.97
CA ILE A 15 -7.18 34.48 21.58
C ILE A 15 -8.35 34.85 20.68
N PHE A 16 -8.11 35.09 19.38
CA PHE A 16 -9.18 35.40 18.42
C PHE A 16 -10.19 34.26 18.28
N LEU A 17 -9.75 33.00 18.34
CA LEU A 17 -10.62 31.83 18.29
C LEU A 17 -11.54 31.77 19.51
N LEU A 18 -11.00 32.00 20.72
CA LEU A 18 -11.81 32.03 21.94
C LEU A 18 -12.85 33.15 21.91
N ILE A 19 -12.47 34.34 21.41
CA ILE A 19 -13.40 35.46 21.22
C ILE A 19 -14.49 35.07 20.21
N ALA A 20 -14.12 34.48 19.07
CA ALA A 20 -15.07 34.08 18.03
C ALA A 20 -16.09 33.06 18.56
N ILE A 21 -15.64 32.04 19.30
CA ILE A 21 -16.51 31.04 19.93
C ILE A 21 -17.46 31.71 20.95
N ALA A 22 -16.95 32.59 21.81
CA ALA A 22 -17.78 33.31 22.79
C ALA A 22 -18.85 34.16 22.10
N VAL A 23 -18.49 34.85 21.00
CA VAL A 23 -19.44 35.60 20.17
C VAL A 23 -20.50 34.68 19.57
N THR A 24 -20.11 33.53 18.99
CA THR A 24 -21.07 32.55 18.45
C THR A 24 -22.07 32.10 19.52
N VAL A 25 -21.60 31.77 20.72
CA VAL A 25 -22.45 31.36 21.85
C VAL A 25 -23.42 32.47 22.25
N PHE A 26 -22.95 33.72 22.32
CA PHE A 26 -23.81 34.87 22.63
C PHE A 26 -24.85 35.12 21.53
N MET A 27 -24.49 34.99 20.25
CA MET A 27 -25.42 35.13 19.12
C MET A 27 -26.53 34.08 19.17
N VAL A 28 -26.19 32.82 19.47
CA VAL A 28 -27.16 31.73 19.65
C VAL A 28 -28.08 32.03 20.84
N LYS A 29 -27.51 32.43 21.99
CA LYS A 29 -28.27 32.74 23.21
C LYS A 29 -29.27 33.88 23.00
N ASN A 30 -28.92 34.88 22.19
CA ASN A 30 -29.81 36.01 21.88
C ASN A 30 -30.76 35.75 20.70
N GLY A 31 -30.80 34.52 20.17
CA GLY A 31 -31.71 34.17 19.07
C GLY A 31 -31.45 34.94 17.79
N MET A 32 -30.20 35.29 17.51
CA MET A 32 -29.83 36.01 16.28
C MET A 32 -30.09 35.15 15.04
N ASN A 33 -30.21 35.83 13.88
CA ASN A 33 -30.45 35.14 12.61
C ASN A 33 -29.33 34.11 12.32
N ILE A 34 -29.75 32.94 11.84
CA ILE A 34 -28.88 31.81 11.50
C ILE A 34 -27.72 32.19 10.56
N TYR A 35 -27.91 33.14 9.66
CA TYR A 35 -26.83 33.60 8.76
C TYR A 35 -25.64 34.19 9.53
N TYR A 36 -25.88 34.96 10.60
CA TYR A 36 -24.82 35.54 11.43
C TYR A 36 -24.12 34.49 12.28
N ILE A 37 -24.88 33.52 12.81
CA ILE A 37 -24.34 32.40 13.58
C ILE A 37 -23.43 31.55 12.67
N SER A 38 -23.89 31.21 11.47
CA SER A 38 -23.12 30.44 10.49
C SER A 38 -21.84 31.17 10.06
N ALA A 39 -21.88 32.47 9.82
CA ALA A 39 -20.70 33.27 9.48
C ALA A 39 -19.66 33.28 10.63
N SER A 40 -20.11 33.39 11.88
CA SER A 40 -19.25 33.34 13.06
C SER A 40 -18.62 31.96 13.25
N ALA A 41 -19.39 30.89 13.04
CA ALA A 41 -18.90 29.52 13.08
C ALA A 41 -17.86 29.24 11.98
N PHE A 42 -18.09 29.72 10.76
CA PHE A 42 -17.14 29.59 9.65
C PHE A 42 -15.84 30.36 9.92
N THR A 43 -15.92 31.53 10.53
CA THR A 43 -14.74 32.31 10.96
C THR A 43 -13.92 31.53 11.99
N SER A 44 -14.57 30.88 12.95
CA SER A 44 -13.90 30.01 13.93
C SER A 44 -13.22 28.81 13.26
N LEU A 45 -13.89 28.19 12.27
CA LEU A 45 -13.33 27.10 11.46
C LEU A 45 -12.08 27.58 10.69
N LEU A 46 -12.13 28.77 10.09
CA LEU A 46 -11.00 29.36 9.37
C LEU A 46 -9.80 29.59 10.30
N LEU A 47 -10.02 30.13 11.50
CA LEU A 47 -8.95 30.32 12.50
C LEU A 47 -8.34 28.99 12.94
N LEU A 48 -9.15 27.95 13.14
CA LEU A 48 -8.68 26.58 13.41
C LEU A 48 -7.85 26.03 12.24
N PHE A 49 -8.30 26.24 11.00
CA PHE A 49 -7.58 25.82 9.81
C PHE A 49 -6.23 26.52 9.66
N ILE A 50 -6.15 27.82 9.93
CA ILE A 50 -4.89 28.59 9.91
C ILE A 50 -3.96 28.07 11.01
N LEU A 51 -4.48 27.88 12.23
CA LEU A 51 -3.70 27.34 13.36
C LEU A 51 -3.15 25.95 13.02
N TYR A 52 -3.97 25.09 12.43
CA TYR A 52 -3.55 23.77 11.97
C TYR A 52 -2.46 23.88 10.89
N SER A 53 -2.68 24.69 9.86
CA SER A 53 -1.77 24.85 8.73
C SER A 53 -0.39 25.38 9.15
N ILE A 54 -0.32 26.28 10.14
CA ILE A 54 0.95 26.82 10.64
C ILE A 54 1.69 25.83 11.52
N ASN A 55 0.97 25.07 12.35
CA ASN A 55 1.60 24.18 13.33
C ASN A 55 1.90 22.78 12.81
N LYS A 56 1.05 22.26 11.92
CA LYS A 56 1.19 20.93 11.31
C LYS A 56 1.67 20.98 9.87
N GLY A 57 1.62 22.16 9.22
CA GLY A 57 1.89 22.29 7.80
C GLY A 57 0.72 21.76 6.96
N ILE A 58 0.61 22.27 5.73
CA ILE A 58 -0.04 21.49 4.67
C ILE A 58 1.00 20.44 4.27
N PRO A 59 0.69 19.14 4.36
CA PRO A 59 1.68 18.11 4.07
C PRO A 59 2.16 18.28 2.63
N SER A 60 3.45 18.59 2.49
CA SER A 60 4.11 18.64 1.19
C SER A 60 3.98 17.30 0.47
N SER A 61 4.04 17.28 -0.85
CA SER A 61 4.04 16.04 -1.65
C SER A 61 5.08 15.04 -1.12
N HIS A 62 6.28 15.49 -0.76
CA HIS A 62 7.33 14.65 -0.19
C HIS A 62 6.94 14.03 1.17
N GLN A 63 6.34 14.81 2.07
CA GLN A 63 5.87 14.27 3.35
C GLN A 63 4.78 13.23 3.15
N VAL A 64 3.85 13.46 2.21
CA VAL A 64 2.81 12.49 1.84
C VAL A 64 3.45 11.22 1.28
N THR A 65 4.36 11.33 0.32
CA THR A 65 5.09 10.18 -0.26
C THR A 65 5.85 9.40 0.80
N SER A 66 6.60 10.08 1.67
CA SER A 66 7.36 9.41 2.74
C SER A 66 6.45 8.71 3.76
N THR A 67 5.24 9.23 3.97
CA THR A 67 4.25 8.61 4.86
C THR A 67 3.65 7.38 4.19
N ILE A 68 3.32 7.47 2.90
CA ILE A 68 2.85 6.32 2.11
C ILE A 68 3.91 5.22 2.12
N GLU A 69 5.17 5.54 1.83
CA GLU A 69 6.27 4.56 1.86
C GLU A 69 6.48 3.94 3.24
N LYS A 70 6.34 4.71 4.33
CA LYS A 70 6.44 4.16 5.70
C LYS A 70 5.31 3.20 6.03
N ASN A 71 4.15 3.38 5.41
CA ASN A 71 2.94 2.59 5.66
C ASN A 71 2.88 1.32 4.79
N LYS A 72 3.69 1.22 3.73
CA LYS A 72 3.79 0.02 2.91
C LYS A 72 4.28 -1.17 3.72
N GLU A 73 3.78 -2.34 3.35
CA GLU A 73 4.18 -3.61 3.94
C GLU A 73 5.61 -3.95 3.53
N ARG A 74 6.32 -4.64 4.43
CA ARG A 74 7.70 -5.07 4.24
C ARG A 74 7.76 -6.58 4.28
N LEU A 75 8.53 -7.14 3.34
CA LEU A 75 8.75 -8.57 3.25
C LEU A 75 10.14 -8.88 3.76
N ASP A 76 10.21 -9.62 4.85
CA ASP A 76 11.46 -10.14 5.40
C ASP A 76 11.50 -11.66 5.17
N PHE A 77 12.70 -12.19 4.91
CA PHE A 77 12.89 -13.58 4.56
C PHE A 77 14.04 -14.17 5.38
N ASN A 78 13.83 -15.34 5.94
CA ASN A 78 14.89 -16.14 6.55
C ASN A 78 14.78 -17.61 6.12
N ASP A 79 15.68 -18.46 6.62
CA ASP A 79 15.77 -19.87 6.21
C ASP A 79 14.51 -20.69 6.56
N LYS A 80 13.66 -20.21 7.46
CA LYS A 80 12.47 -20.91 7.95
C LYS A 80 11.17 -20.30 7.47
N GLU A 81 11.10 -18.98 7.35
CA GLU A 81 9.85 -18.25 7.21
C GLU A 81 9.96 -17.02 6.30
N LEU A 82 8.83 -16.69 5.69
CA LEU A 82 8.46 -15.41 5.12
C LEU A 82 7.72 -14.61 6.20
N ILE A 83 8.13 -13.36 6.43
CA ILE A 83 7.49 -12.46 7.36
C ILE A 83 6.94 -11.26 6.58
N ILE A 84 5.62 -11.04 6.66
CA ILE A 84 4.95 -9.86 6.13
C ILE A 84 4.72 -8.91 7.30
N ASN A 85 5.44 -7.80 7.31
CA ASN A 85 5.35 -6.80 8.36
C ASN A 85 4.39 -5.68 7.91
N SER A 86 3.28 -5.51 8.63
CA SER A 86 2.25 -4.50 8.31
C SER A 86 2.28 -3.37 9.34
N PRO A 87 2.90 -2.21 9.03
CA PRO A 87 3.04 -1.11 10.00
C PRO A 87 1.71 -0.46 10.37
N VAL A 88 0.76 -0.41 9.43
CA VAL A 88 -0.56 0.22 9.64
C VAL A 88 -1.42 -0.61 10.60
N MET A 89 -1.44 -1.92 10.40
CA MET A 89 -2.19 -2.86 11.24
C MET A 89 -1.40 -3.29 12.50
N GLU A 90 -0.14 -2.87 12.61
CA GLU A 90 0.78 -3.14 13.73
C GLU A 90 0.89 -4.63 14.09
N HIS A 91 1.01 -5.48 13.06
CA HIS A 91 1.24 -6.91 13.22
C HIS A 91 2.22 -7.44 12.17
N LYS A 92 2.70 -8.66 12.43
CA LYS A 92 3.48 -9.47 11.51
C LYS A 92 2.71 -10.74 11.18
N GLN A 93 2.64 -11.09 9.91
CA GLN A 93 2.21 -12.43 9.48
C GLN A 93 3.46 -13.26 9.23
N ILE A 94 3.54 -14.40 9.88
CA ILE A 94 4.67 -15.33 9.82
C ILE A 94 4.21 -16.58 9.08
N ILE A 95 4.90 -16.88 7.99
CA ILE A 95 4.59 -17.98 7.08
C ILE A 95 5.82 -18.87 6.98
N GLU A 96 5.77 -20.04 7.60
CA GLU A 96 6.84 -21.03 7.43
C GLU A 96 6.86 -21.55 5.98
N TRP A 97 8.05 -21.70 5.39
CA TRP A 97 8.19 -22.21 4.02
C TRP A 97 7.60 -23.60 3.84
N ASN A 98 7.64 -24.44 4.88
CA ASN A 98 7.03 -25.77 4.88
C ASN A 98 5.49 -25.74 4.73
N ASN A 99 4.84 -24.64 5.15
CA ASN A 99 3.40 -24.44 5.15
C ASN A 99 2.89 -23.93 3.79
N VAL A 100 3.76 -23.40 2.95
CA VAL A 100 3.41 -22.97 1.59
C VAL A 100 3.04 -24.20 0.75
N GLU A 101 1.84 -24.17 0.18
CA GLU A 101 1.32 -25.18 -0.75
C GLU A 101 1.67 -24.81 -2.19
N ALA A 102 1.37 -23.57 -2.57
CA ALA A 102 1.63 -23.08 -3.92
C ALA A 102 1.82 -21.56 -3.94
N ILE A 103 2.55 -21.07 -4.94
CA ILE A 103 2.78 -19.65 -5.21
C ILE A 103 2.57 -19.42 -6.70
N TYR A 104 1.72 -18.46 -7.02
CA TYR A 104 1.50 -17.97 -8.38
C TYR A 104 1.71 -16.47 -8.44
N CYS A 105 2.13 -15.98 -9.59
CA CYS A 105 2.20 -14.54 -9.86
C CYS A 105 1.23 -14.20 -10.97
N LEU A 106 0.25 -13.36 -10.67
CA LEU A 106 -0.62 -12.77 -11.66
C LEU A 106 0.03 -11.48 -12.19
N ASN A 107 0.11 -11.35 -13.51
CA ASN A 107 0.41 -10.10 -14.19
C ASN A 107 -0.89 -9.53 -14.75
N MET A 108 -1.27 -8.33 -14.31
CA MET A 108 -2.51 -7.67 -14.69
C MET A 108 -2.24 -6.36 -15.41
N ILE A 109 -3.02 -6.09 -16.45
CA ILE A 109 -2.97 -4.81 -17.17
C ILE A 109 -3.46 -3.72 -16.20
N PRO A 110 -2.70 -2.64 -15.98
CA PRO A 110 -3.14 -1.57 -15.11
C PRO A 110 -4.39 -0.93 -15.70
N LEU A 111 -5.52 -1.10 -15.01
CA LEU A 111 -6.76 -0.38 -15.28
C LEU A 111 -6.70 1.00 -14.62
N ASP A 112 -7.51 1.94 -15.09
CA ASP A 112 -7.62 3.26 -14.44
C ASP A 112 -7.99 3.10 -12.96
N GLY A 113 -7.11 3.58 -12.08
CA GLY A 113 -7.25 3.45 -10.62
C GLY A 113 -6.57 2.22 -10.00
N THR A 114 -5.99 1.31 -10.79
CA THR A 114 -5.17 0.21 -10.30
C THR A 114 -3.69 0.62 -10.29
N TYR A 115 -3.07 0.60 -9.11
CA TYR A 115 -1.69 1.07 -8.94
C TYR A 115 -0.64 -0.06 -8.90
N HIS A 116 -1.07 -1.32 -9.00
CA HIS A 116 -0.20 -2.49 -9.04
C HIS A 116 -0.35 -3.23 -10.38
N ASN A 117 0.72 -3.89 -10.81
CA ASN A 117 0.77 -4.68 -12.04
C ASN A 117 0.95 -6.17 -11.77
N PHE A 118 1.56 -6.49 -10.62
CA PHE A 118 1.81 -7.86 -10.23
C PHE A 118 1.24 -8.14 -8.86
N GLU A 119 0.69 -9.33 -8.71
CA GLU A 119 0.20 -9.85 -7.44
C GLU A 119 0.66 -11.30 -7.31
N TYR A 120 1.38 -11.61 -6.24
CA TYR A 120 1.60 -12.98 -5.82
C TYR A 120 0.42 -13.46 -5.00
N SER A 121 -0.12 -14.63 -5.37
CA SER A 121 -1.04 -15.40 -4.54
C SER A 121 -0.27 -16.57 -3.93
N ILE A 122 -0.17 -16.57 -2.60
CA ILE A 122 0.48 -17.61 -1.80
C ILE A 122 -0.60 -18.42 -1.11
N PHE A 123 -0.71 -19.69 -1.48
CA PHE A 123 -1.62 -20.65 -0.87
C PHE A 123 -0.90 -21.42 0.23
N LEU A 124 -1.56 -21.58 1.37
CA LEU A 124 -1.03 -22.18 2.59
C LEU A 124 -1.83 -23.43 2.97
N LYS A 125 -1.17 -24.40 3.62
CA LYS A 125 -1.84 -25.57 4.20
C LYS A 125 -2.62 -25.20 5.47
N GLN A 126 -2.12 -24.24 6.22
CA GLN A 126 -2.70 -23.71 7.45
C GLN A 126 -2.59 -22.18 7.46
N PRO A 127 -3.49 -21.46 8.16
CA PRO A 127 -3.42 -20.00 8.22
C PRO A 127 -2.08 -19.49 8.77
N ALA A 128 -1.65 -18.33 8.29
CA ALA A 128 -0.41 -17.71 8.77
C ALA A 128 -0.51 -17.32 10.25
N LYS A 129 0.59 -17.50 10.98
CA LYS A 129 0.65 -17.06 12.38
C LYS A 129 0.70 -15.54 12.42
N THR A 130 -0.19 -14.91 13.18
CA THR A 130 -0.21 -13.45 13.34
C THR A 130 0.38 -13.06 14.70
N GLU A 131 1.41 -12.22 14.68
CA GLU A 131 2.05 -11.65 15.87
C GLU A 131 1.84 -10.14 15.93
N LYS A 132 1.10 -9.66 16.93
CA LYS A 132 0.90 -8.23 17.14
C LYS A 132 2.16 -7.57 17.70
N TYR A 133 2.36 -6.29 17.38
CA TYR A 133 3.42 -5.51 18.01
C TYR A 133 3.18 -5.39 19.52
N LYS A 134 4.27 -5.21 20.26
CA LYS A 134 4.22 -5.03 21.72
C LYS A 134 3.39 -3.82 22.12
N ASP A 135 3.57 -2.71 21.41
CA ASP A 135 2.91 -1.44 21.66
C ASP A 135 1.97 -1.11 20.49
N LEU A 136 0.69 -1.42 20.67
CA LEU A 136 -0.37 -1.13 19.70
C LEU A 136 -0.92 0.29 19.89
N SER A 137 -1.22 0.95 18.79
CA SER A 137 -2.08 2.12 18.73
C SER A 137 -3.48 1.79 19.23
N TRP A 138 -4.14 2.79 19.82
CA TRP A 138 -5.43 2.62 20.48
C TRP A 138 -6.52 2.06 19.55
N TYR A 139 -6.49 2.38 18.25
CA TYR A 139 -7.48 1.90 17.29
C TYR A 139 -7.25 0.42 16.91
N ASN A 140 -6.00 -0.03 16.80
CA ASN A 140 -5.67 -1.44 16.54
C ASN A 140 -5.91 -2.35 17.76
N LYS A 141 -6.03 -1.77 18.97
CA LYS A 141 -6.49 -2.51 20.15
C LYS A 141 -7.97 -2.92 20.07
N LEU A 142 -8.78 -2.16 19.32
CA LEU A 142 -10.23 -2.40 19.17
C LEU A 142 -10.54 -3.40 18.05
N VAL A 143 -9.60 -3.61 17.14
CA VAL A 143 -9.76 -4.53 16.01
C VAL A 143 -9.05 -5.84 16.33
N SER A 144 -9.83 -6.90 16.59
CA SER A 144 -9.35 -8.27 16.58
C SER A 144 -9.62 -8.88 15.21
N SER A 145 -8.68 -8.72 14.28
CA SER A 145 -8.70 -9.49 13.04
C SER A 145 -7.75 -10.66 13.18
N GLU A 146 -8.30 -11.85 13.40
CA GLU A 146 -7.59 -13.10 13.13
C GLU A 146 -7.80 -13.42 11.65
N ASN A 147 -6.74 -13.31 10.85
CA ASN A 147 -6.80 -13.66 9.45
C ASN A 147 -6.64 -15.18 9.31
N ASN A 148 -7.76 -15.87 9.17
CA ASN A 148 -7.81 -17.33 8.97
C ASN A 148 -7.77 -17.71 7.48
N SER A 149 -7.41 -16.79 6.59
CA SER A 149 -7.28 -17.07 5.16
C SER A 149 -6.12 -18.04 4.90
N LEU A 150 -6.36 -18.99 4.00
CA LEU A 150 -5.32 -19.87 3.44
C LEU A 150 -4.64 -19.26 2.22
N GLU A 151 -5.14 -18.14 1.71
CA GLU A 151 -4.51 -17.37 0.64
C GLU A 151 -4.02 -16.03 1.18
N LEU A 152 -2.78 -15.70 0.83
CA LEU A 152 -2.20 -14.38 1.03
C LEU A 152 -1.89 -13.76 -0.32
N LYS A 153 -2.20 -12.47 -0.44
CA LYS A 153 -1.95 -11.67 -1.64
C LYS A 153 -0.91 -10.62 -1.34
N ILE A 154 0.13 -10.57 -2.16
CA ILE A 154 1.23 -9.60 -2.05
C ILE A 154 1.32 -8.90 -3.40
N ASN A 155 1.11 -7.59 -3.46
CA ASN A 155 1.18 -6.82 -4.71
C ASN A 155 2.38 -5.86 -4.75
N ASP A 156 2.80 -5.47 -5.95
CA ASP A 156 4.00 -4.65 -6.18
C ASP A 156 3.85 -3.17 -5.80
N TYR A 157 2.64 -2.70 -5.51
CA TYR A 157 2.38 -1.33 -5.06
C TYR A 157 2.47 -1.19 -3.54
N ASP A 158 1.82 -2.07 -2.78
CA ASP A 158 1.71 -2.00 -1.34
C ASP A 158 2.93 -2.58 -0.60
N ASN A 159 3.80 -3.31 -1.32
CA ASN A 159 4.95 -4.00 -0.73
C ASN A 159 6.28 -3.47 -1.25
N ILE A 160 7.16 -3.02 -0.35
CA ILE A 160 8.47 -2.44 -0.72
C ILE A 160 9.40 -3.51 -1.31
N ASP A 161 9.39 -4.71 -0.72
CA ASP A 161 10.33 -5.78 -1.00
C ASP A 161 9.74 -6.84 -1.96
N PHE A 162 8.68 -6.49 -2.70
CA PHE A 162 7.98 -7.38 -3.63
C PHE A 162 8.94 -8.17 -4.55
N LYS A 163 9.90 -7.48 -5.18
CA LYS A 163 10.85 -8.09 -6.12
C LYS A 163 11.78 -9.11 -5.47
N LYS A 164 11.96 -9.08 -4.14
CA LYS A 164 12.79 -10.04 -3.40
C LYS A 164 12.06 -11.35 -3.14
N LEU A 165 10.75 -11.42 -3.38
CA LEU A 165 9.98 -12.65 -3.14
C LEU A 165 10.40 -13.77 -4.10
N HIS A 166 10.56 -13.48 -5.39
CA HIS A 166 11.00 -14.49 -6.35
C HIS A 166 12.33 -15.16 -5.97
N PRO A 167 13.44 -14.44 -5.73
CA PRO A 167 14.70 -15.08 -5.34
C PRO A 167 14.61 -15.77 -3.97
N ALA A 168 13.74 -15.31 -3.06
CA ALA A 168 13.48 -16.02 -1.81
C ALA A 168 12.78 -17.37 -2.05
N VAL A 169 11.79 -17.42 -2.94
CA VAL A 169 11.11 -18.66 -3.33
C VAL A 169 12.09 -19.64 -3.99
N GLU A 170 12.97 -19.15 -4.87
CA GLU A 170 14.02 -19.96 -5.46
C GLU A 170 14.96 -20.55 -4.40
N LYS A 171 15.41 -19.73 -3.46
CA LYS A 171 16.35 -20.15 -2.42
C LYS A 171 15.74 -21.15 -1.44
N TYR A 172 14.51 -20.90 -0.99
CA TYR A 172 13.94 -21.64 0.15
C TYR A 172 12.96 -22.74 -0.24
N LEU A 173 12.28 -22.63 -1.39
CA LEU A 173 11.28 -23.61 -1.83
C LEU A 173 11.78 -24.46 -3.02
N ILE A 174 12.22 -23.82 -4.10
CA ILE A 174 12.56 -24.52 -5.36
C ILE A 174 13.97 -25.12 -5.30
N LYS A 175 14.91 -24.46 -4.61
CA LYS A 175 16.35 -24.78 -4.56
C LYS A 175 17.01 -24.81 -5.95
N LYS A 176 16.52 -23.98 -6.86
CA LYS A 176 17.03 -23.84 -8.23
C LYS A 176 16.69 -22.43 -8.75
N GLU A 177 17.60 -21.86 -9.52
CA GLU A 177 17.36 -20.63 -10.27
C GLU A 177 16.36 -20.88 -11.43
N THR A 178 15.41 -19.97 -11.55
CA THR A 178 14.35 -19.92 -12.56
C THR A 178 14.32 -18.52 -13.18
N SER A 179 13.67 -18.37 -14.33
CA SER A 179 13.68 -17.07 -15.02
C SER A 179 12.79 -16.05 -14.31
N GLU A 180 13.38 -14.95 -13.84
CA GLU A 180 12.63 -13.74 -13.41
C GLU A 180 12.08 -12.92 -14.58
N GLY A 181 12.24 -13.39 -15.82
CA GLY A 181 11.89 -12.63 -17.03
C GLY A 181 10.44 -12.13 -17.06
N TYR A 182 9.52 -12.82 -16.40
CA TYR A 182 8.12 -12.41 -16.29
C TYR A 182 7.94 -11.07 -15.54
N LEU A 183 8.76 -10.77 -14.53
CA LEU A 183 8.72 -9.51 -13.77
C LEU A 183 9.19 -8.31 -14.61
N HIS A 184 10.03 -8.56 -15.62
CA HIS A 184 10.69 -7.53 -16.43
C HIS A 184 10.01 -7.23 -17.76
N LYS A 185 8.95 -7.95 -18.13
CA LYS A 185 8.16 -7.64 -19.34
C LYS A 185 7.65 -6.18 -19.29
N LYS A 186 7.39 -5.54 -20.42
CA LYS A 186 6.79 -4.18 -20.48
C LYS A 186 5.37 -4.22 -21.06
N PHE A 187 4.46 -3.41 -20.50
CA PHE A 187 3.16 -3.15 -21.15
C PHE A 187 3.35 -2.16 -22.30
N GLY A 188 2.63 -2.35 -23.40
CA GLY A 188 2.60 -1.43 -24.56
C GLY A 188 2.90 -2.10 -25.89
N ASN A 189 3.04 -1.31 -26.96
CA ASN A 189 3.55 -1.80 -28.24
C ASN A 189 5.07 -1.77 -28.19
N ASN A 190 5.71 -2.93 -28.34
CA ASN A 190 7.15 -2.98 -28.43
C ASN A 190 7.54 -2.40 -29.77
N THR A 191 8.14 -1.22 -29.80
CA THR A 191 8.56 -0.60 -31.05
C THR A 191 10.02 -0.23 -31.01
N ARG A 192 10.76 -0.59 -32.06
CA ARG A 192 12.12 -0.14 -32.33
C ARG A 192 12.01 1.05 -33.27
N SER A 193 12.41 2.23 -32.80
CA SER A 193 12.47 3.43 -33.62
C SER A 193 13.85 3.53 -34.29
N VAL A 194 13.86 3.71 -35.62
CA VAL A 194 15.06 4.05 -36.39
C VAL A 194 14.89 5.48 -36.88
N GLN A 195 15.91 6.31 -36.65
CA GLN A 195 15.92 7.69 -37.10
C GLN A 195 16.81 7.81 -38.34
N GLU A 196 16.22 8.19 -39.47
CA GLU A 196 16.93 8.44 -40.71
C GLU A 196 16.41 9.74 -41.34
N ASN A 197 17.32 10.67 -41.64
CA ASN A 197 17.03 11.94 -42.32
C ASN A 197 15.80 12.72 -41.76
N ASN A 198 15.79 12.97 -40.45
CA ASN A 198 14.71 13.66 -39.70
C ASN A 198 13.36 12.94 -39.63
N THR A 199 13.25 11.74 -40.18
CA THR A 199 12.08 10.87 -40.04
C THR A 199 12.37 9.78 -39.01
N THR A 200 11.44 9.61 -38.05
CA THR A 200 11.48 8.50 -37.09
C THR A 200 10.48 7.45 -37.53
N THR A 201 10.96 6.27 -37.92
CA THR A 201 10.12 5.13 -38.32
C THR A 201 10.16 4.08 -37.22
N SER A 202 8.98 3.67 -36.74
CA SER A 202 8.84 2.69 -35.65
C SER A 202 8.43 1.32 -36.20
N PHE A 203 9.22 0.29 -35.90
CA PHE A 203 8.96 -1.11 -36.25
C PHE A 203 8.54 -1.90 -35.01
N PRO A 204 7.73 -2.97 -35.11
CA PRO A 204 7.52 -3.90 -34.00
C PRO A 204 8.86 -4.49 -33.51
N ALA A 205 9.10 -4.51 -32.21
CA ALA A 205 10.31 -5.07 -31.60
C ALA A 205 10.04 -6.50 -31.07
N ASP A 206 11.04 -7.38 -31.20
CA ASP A 206 10.94 -8.81 -30.87
C ASP A 206 10.91 -9.15 -29.36
N GLN A 207 10.82 -8.18 -28.44
CA GLN A 207 10.78 -8.50 -27.01
C GLN A 207 9.34 -8.83 -26.55
N PRO A 208 9.16 -9.78 -25.62
CA PRO A 208 7.86 -10.21 -25.15
C PRO A 208 7.13 -9.08 -24.40
N LEU A 209 5.86 -8.88 -24.76
CA LEU A 209 4.95 -7.92 -24.12
C LEU A 209 4.36 -8.48 -22.83
N LYS A 210 4.00 -7.60 -21.89
CA LYS A 210 3.15 -7.95 -20.75
C LYS A 210 1.72 -8.15 -21.23
N THR A 211 1.27 -9.40 -21.16
CA THR A 211 -0.11 -9.86 -21.35
C THR A 211 -0.71 -10.24 -19.99
N PHE A 212 -2.04 -10.27 -19.89
CA PHE A 212 -2.70 -10.82 -18.71
C PHE A 212 -2.34 -12.30 -18.60
N GLU A 213 -1.48 -12.66 -17.64
CA GLU A 213 -0.91 -13.99 -17.52
C GLU A 213 -0.78 -14.38 -16.04
N LEU A 214 -1.12 -15.63 -15.74
CA LEU A 214 -0.91 -16.24 -14.44
C LEU A 214 0.30 -17.17 -14.54
N TYR A 215 1.35 -16.90 -13.79
CA TYR A 215 2.56 -17.71 -13.78
C TYR A 215 2.60 -18.62 -12.56
N LYS A 216 2.92 -19.89 -12.78
CA LYS A 216 3.22 -20.87 -11.74
C LYS A 216 4.66 -20.68 -11.28
N ILE A 217 4.85 -20.20 -10.05
CA ILE A 217 6.19 -20.04 -9.45
C ILE A 217 6.58 -21.32 -8.70
N PHE A 218 5.69 -21.80 -7.85
CA PHE A 218 5.90 -22.99 -7.03
C PHE A 218 4.56 -23.69 -6.77
N ASP A 219 4.54 -25.02 -6.73
CA ASP A 219 3.36 -25.81 -6.36
C ASP A 219 3.82 -27.21 -5.97
N LYS A 220 3.36 -27.71 -4.81
CA LYS A 220 3.59 -29.08 -4.38
C LYS A 220 2.74 -30.10 -5.14
N GLU A 221 1.66 -29.64 -5.77
CA GLU A 221 0.67 -30.45 -6.48
C GLU A 221 -0.08 -31.44 -5.56
N ASP A 222 -0.11 -31.20 -4.25
CA ASP A 222 -0.87 -32.04 -3.30
C ASP A 222 -2.39 -31.88 -3.57
N PRO A 223 -3.20 -32.95 -3.44
CA PRO A 223 -4.65 -32.86 -3.57
C PRO A 223 -5.23 -31.81 -2.60
N THR A 224 -6.03 -30.88 -3.13
CA THR A 224 -6.64 -29.80 -2.35
C THR A 224 -8.14 -29.75 -2.58
N ASN A 225 -8.88 -29.28 -1.57
CA ASN A 225 -10.29 -28.94 -1.68
C ASN A 225 -10.52 -27.45 -2.01
N ASP A 226 -9.45 -26.64 -1.99
CA ASP A 226 -9.51 -25.22 -2.36
C ASP A 226 -9.81 -25.08 -3.87
N GLU A 227 -11.01 -24.59 -4.18
CA GLU A 227 -11.48 -24.41 -5.56
C GLU A 227 -10.63 -23.37 -6.32
N LYS A 228 -10.16 -22.33 -5.63
CA LYS A 228 -9.36 -21.28 -6.23
C LYS A 228 -7.96 -21.79 -6.57
N LEU A 229 -7.35 -22.58 -5.70
CA LEU A 229 -6.09 -23.25 -6.01
C LEU A 229 -6.24 -24.19 -7.21
N LYS A 230 -7.36 -24.91 -7.34
CA LYS A 230 -7.65 -25.74 -8.52
C LYS A 230 -7.74 -24.90 -9.80
N GLU A 231 -8.42 -23.76 -9.75
CA GLU A 231 -8.51 -22.84 -10.89
C GLU A 231 -7.12 -22.33 -11.31
N TYR A 232 -6.27 -21.97 -10.34
CA TYR A 232 -4.91 -21.51 -10.61
C TYR A 232 -4.07 -22.62 -11.25
N ARG A 233 -4.16 -23.85 -10.75
CA ARG A 233 -3.50 -25.03 -11.34
C ARG A 233 -3.91 -25.29 -12.78
N ALA A 234 -5.17 -25.05 -13.13
CA ALA A 234 -5.69 -25.27 -14.48
C ALA A 234 -5.24 -24.19 -15.49
N ASN A 235 -5.08 -22.94 -15.04
CA ASN A 235 -4.87 -21.79 -15.92
C ASN A 235 -3.43 -21.25 -15.92
N ALA A 236 -2.59 -21.66 -14.97
CA ALA A 236 -1.25 -21.10 -14.84
C ALA A 236 -0.26 -21.60 -15.91
N ILE A 237 0.54 -20.68 -16.42
CA ILE A 237 1.65 -20.92 -17.35
C ILE A 237 2.90 -21.27 -16.53
N LYS A 238 3.65 -22.29 -16.95
CA LYS A 238 4.93 -22.66 -16.34
C LYS A 238 6.03 -21.70 -16.79
N ILE A 239 6.88 -21.29 -15.85
CA ILE A 239 8.09 -20.49 -16.12
C ILE A 239 9.28 -21.41 -16.42
#